data_AF-A0A2G9HMT2-F1
#
_entry.id   AF-A0A2G9HMT2-F1
#
_cell.length_a   1.000
_cell.length_b   1.000
_cell.length_c   1.000
_cell.angle_alpha   90.00
_cell.angle_beta   90.00
_cell.angle_gamma   90.00
#
_symmetry.space_group_name_H-M   'P 1'
#
loop_
_entity.id
_entity.type
_entity.pdbx_description
1 polymer ?
#
loop_
_entity_poly.entity_id
_entity_poly.type
_entity_poly.pdbx_seq_one_letter_code
_entity_poly.pdbx_strand_id
1 'polypeptide(L)'
;MVPDSLIEIMAWDNKPKSQELSAYILMILAHQSSLQRQKMSEAGIVQVLLEVVLLGSPLAQKRALKILQWFKDERQRRVGPHSGPQVGGRVLIGSPVNQRDIDEGKMMMKKIVKQSLYKNMETITRRANGDGDSSKLKALVISSSSKSLPY
;
A
#
# COMPACT_ATOMS: atom_id res chain seq x y z
N MET A 1 9.51 -23.69 4.79
CA MET A 1 10.21 -23.42 6.07
C MET A 1 11.46 -22.62 5.74
N VAL A 2 11.95 -21.76 6.64
CA VAL A 2 13.22 -21.05 6.47
C VAL A 2 14.25 -21.81 7.29
N PRO A 3 15.35 -22.29 6.71
CA PRO A 3 16.40 -22.93 7.50
C PRO A 3 17.15 -21.88 8.34
N ASP A 4 17.05 -21.96 9.67
CA ASP A 4 17.74 -21.03 10.59
C ASP A 4 19.26 -21.05 10.42
N SER A 5 19.80 -22.21 10.03
CA SER A 5 21.22 -22.38 9.70
C SER A 5 21.70 -21.45 8.58
N LEU A 6 20.84 -21.09 7.62
CA LEU A 6 21.22 -20.12 6.58
C LEU A 6 21.34 -18.71 7.17
N ILE A 7 20.43 -18.34 8.08
CA ILE A 7 20.50 -17.04 8.75
C ILE A 7 21.78 -16.94 9.57
N GLU A 8 22.13 -18.00 10.30
CA GLU A 8 23.36 -18.10 11.08
C GLU A 8 24.63 -18.00 10.20
N ILE A 9 24.70 -18.77 9.11
CA ILE A 9 25.83 -18.73 8.17
C ILE A 9 26.00 -17.33 7.55
N MET A 10 24.90 -16.62 7.36
CA MET A 10 24.93 -15.26 6.82
C MET A 10 25.54 -14.26 7.81
N ALA A 11 25.57 -14.55 9.11
CA ALA A 11 26.24 -13.73 10.12
C ALA A 11 27.75 -14.05 10.28
N TRP A 12 28.31 -14.98 9.48
CA TRP A 12 29.72 -15.34 9.57
C TRP A 12 30.62 -14.35 8.84
N ASP A 13 31.23 -13.43 9.57
CA ASP A 13 32.10 -12.38 9.01
C ASP A 13 33.42 -12.91 8.44
N ASN A 14 33.91 -14.05 8.94
CA ASN A 14 35.21 -14.61 8.54
C ASN A 14 35.14 -15.51 7.29
N LYS A 15 33.95 -15.78 6.74
CA LYS A 15 33.73 -16.71 5.62
C LYS A 15 32.87 -16.07 4.53
N PRO A 16 33.41 -15.14 3.73
CA PRO A 16 32.63 -14.35 2.78
C PRO A 16 31.91 -15.21 1.73
N LYS A 17 32.53 -16.29 1.24
CA LYS A 17 31.90 -17.21 0.28
C LYS A 17 30.66 -17.91 0.85
N SER A 18 30.70 -18.31 2.12
CA SER A 18 29.58 -18.96 2.80
C SER A 18 28.43 -17.97 3.01
N GLN A 19 28.76 -16.76 3.45
CA GLN A 19 27.80 -15.67 3.61
C GLN A 19 27.12 -15.33 2.27
N GLU A 20 27.89 -15.20 1.18
CA GLU A 20 27.36 -14.93 -0.16
C GLU A 20 26.39 -16.02 -0.64
N LEU A 21 26.77 -17.29 -0.50
CA LEU A 21 25.93 -18.43 -0.90
C LEU A 21 24.65 -18.50 -0.07
N SER A 22 24.76 -18.29 1.24
CA SER A 22 23.59 -18.25 2.11
C SER A 22 22.64 -17.11 1.71
N ALA A 23 23.17 -15.90 1.53
CA ALA A 23 22.39 -14.74 1.07
C ALA A 23 21.72 -15.00 -0.29
N TYR A 24 22.35 -15.76 -1.19
CA TYR A 24 21.75 -16.13 -2.47
C TYR A 24 20.55 -17.07 -2.33
N ILE A 25 20.69 -18.12 -1.52
CA ILE A 25 19.60 -19.07 -1.28
C ILE A 25 18.42 -18.34 -0.61
N LEU A 26 18.70 -17.51 0.39
CA LEU A 26 17.69 -16.68 1.06
C LEU A 26 17.05 -15.68 0.10
N MET A 27 17.80 -15.12 -0.85
CA MET A 27 17.26 -14.25 -1.90
C MET A 27 16.27 -14.99 -2.81
N ILE A 28 16.58 -16.22 -3.23
CA ILE A 28 15.67 -17.04 -4.02
C ILE A 28 14.39 -17.35 -3.23
N LEU A 29 14.51 -17.73 -1.96
CA LEU A 29 13.37 -18.01 -1.08
C LEU A 29 12.48 -16.78 -0.89
N ALA A 30 13.08 -15.60 -0.68
CA ALA A 30 12.36 -14.36 -0.52
C ALA A 30 11.65 -13.92 -1.81
N HIS A 31 12.22 -14.22 -2.98
CA HIS A 31 11.61 -13.92 -4.27
C HIS A 31 10.35 -14.76 -4.54
N GLN A 32 10.39 -16.06 -4.20
CA GLN A 32 9.36 -17.03 -4.59
C GLN A 32 7.99 -16.80 -3.92
N SER A 33 7.94 -16.31 -2.67
CA SER A 33 6.68 -16.23 -1.94
C SER A 33 6.66 -15.14 -0.86
N SER A 34 5.56 -14.40 -0.79
CA SER A 34 5.29 -13.45 0.31
C SER A 34 5.14 -14.16 1.66
N LEU A 35 4.55 -15.36 1.69
CA LEU A 35 4.44 -16.17 2.90
C LEU A 35 5.82 -16.59 3.41
N GLN A 36 6.73 -16.94 2.50
CA GLN A 36 8.11 -17.25 2.86
C GLN A 36 8.81 -16.02 3.44
N ARG A 37 8.64 -14.83 2.83
CA ARG A 37 9.15 -13.57 3.41
C ARG A 37 8.60 -13.32 4.81
N GLN A 38 7.30 -13.53 5.04
CA GLN A 38 6.72 -13.36 6.38
C GLN A 38 7.39 -14.28 7.39
N LYS A 39 7.55 -15.57 7.08
CA LYS A 39 8.27 -16.53 7.95
C LYS A 39 9.72 -16.13 8.20
N MET A 40 10.39 -15.59 7.18
CA MET A 40 11.76 -15.06 7.33
C MET A 40 11.80 -13.85 8.27
N SER A 41 10.80 -12.96 8.21
CA SER A 41 10.69 -11.82 9.14
C SER A 41 10.44 -12.28 10.57
N GLU A 42 9.57 -13.27 10.77
CA GLU A 42 9.27 -13.86 12.07
C GLU A 42 10.51 -14.55 12.67
N ALA A 43 11.37 -15.12 11.82
CA ALA A 43 12.68 -15.67 12.20
C ALA A 43 13.77 -14.61 12.45
N GLY A 44 13.43 -13.31 12.43
CA GLY A 44 14.37 -12.25 12.79
C GLY A 44 15.44 -11.92 11.74
N ILE A 45 15.29 -12.40 10.49
CA ILE A 45 16.33 -12.23 9.45
C ILE A 45 16.67 -10.78 9.13
N VAL A 46 15.74 -9.84 9.37
CA VAL A 46 15.87 -8.44 8.96
C VAL A 46 17.06 -7.78 9.64
N GLN A 47 17.33 -8.11 10.91
CA GLN A 47 18.46 -7.59 11.65
C GLN A 47 19.80 -8.05 11.04
N VAL A 48 19.92 -9.35 10.76
CA VAL A 48 21.11 -9.94 10.15
C VAL A 48 21.35 -9.37 8.74
N LEU A 49 20.28 -9.15 7.96
CA LEU A 49 20.41 -8.52 6.64
C LEU A 49 20.96 -7.09 6.73
N LEU A 50 20.56 -6.31 7.73
CA LEU A 50 21.08 -4.95 7.92
C LEU A 50 22.58 -4.98 8.27
N GLU A 51 23.01 -5.90 9.14
CA GLU A 51 24.42 -6.10 9.45
C GLU A 51 25.23 -6.47 8.20
N VAL A 52 24.73 -7.41 7.41
CA VAL A 52 25.38 -7.84 6.15
C VAL A 52 25.46 -6.71 5.13
N VAL A 53 24.46 -5.83 5.07
CA VAL A 53 24.52 -4.63 4.19
C VAL A 53 25.62 -3.67 4.60
N LEU A 54 25.94 -3.58 5.90
CA LEU A 54 26.97 -2.68 6.41
C LEU A 54 28.37 -3.28 6.32
N LEU A 55 28.51 -4.57 6.63
CA LEU A 55 29.80 -5.21 6.90
C LEU A 55 30.13 -6.39 5.98
N GLY A 56 29.15 -6.91 5.24
CA GLY A 56 29.33 -8.08 4.38
C GLY A 56 30.17 -7.79 3.12
N SER A 57 30.48 -8.84 2.37
CA SER A 57 31.15 -8.69 1.08
C SER A 57 30.31 -7.87 0.08
N PRO A 58 30.92 -7.24 -0.95
CA PRO A 58 30.14 -6.45 -1.93
C PRO A 58 29.02 -7.23 -2.61
N LEU A 59 29.17 -8.55 -2.79
CA LEU A 59 28.14 -9.40 -3.36
C LEU A 59 27.04 -9.74 -2.35
N ALA A 60 27.42 -10.04 -1.10
CA ALA A 60 26.48 -10.29 -0.01
C ALA A 60 25.63 -9.04 0.27
N GLN A 61 26.25 -7.85 0.30
CA GLN A 61 25.56 -6.56 0.45
C GLN A 61 24.50 -6.34 -0.62
N LYS A 62 24.84 -6.55 -1.92
CA LYS A 62 23.88 -6.40 -3.03
C LYS A 62 22.69 -7.34 -2.89
N ARG A 63 22.92 -8.59 -2.47
CA ARG A 63 21.87 -9.58 -2.24
C ARG A 63 21.00 -9.21 -1.04
N ALA A 64 21.61 -8.82 0.07
CA ALA A 64 20.90 -8.41 1.29
C ALA A 64 20.03 -7.16 1.05
N LEU A 65 20.56 -6.15 0.34
CA LEU A 65 19.78 -4.98 -0.09
C LEU A 65 18.57 -5.39 -0.94
N LYS A 66 18.74 -6.33 -1.87
CA LYS A 66 17.64 -6.80 -2.71
C LYS A 66 16.54 -7.48 -1.90
N ILE A 67 16.91 -8.29 -0.91
CA ILE A 67 15.97 -8.93 0.00
C ILE A 67 15.20 -7.88 0.82
N LEU A 68 15.90 -6.91 1.40
CA LEU A 68 15.31 -5.83 2.19
C LEU A 68 14.33 -4.96 1.36
N GLN A 69 14.60 -4.76 0.07
CA GLN A 69 13.66 -4.07 -0.83
C GLN A 69 12.31 -4.82 -0.90
N TRP A 70 12.31 -6.14 -1.04
CA TRP A 70 11.06 -6.92 -1.07
C TRP A 70 10.29 -6.88 0.25
N PHE A 71 10.98 -6.77 1.39
CA PHE A 71 10.34 -6.54 2.69
C PHE A 71 9.67 -5.15 2.77
N LYS A 72 10.31 -4.12 2.22
CA LYS A 72 9.75 -2.76 2.18
C LYS A 72 8.47 -2.70 1.35
N ASP A 73 8.47 -3.29 0.15
CA ASP A 73 7.32 -3.25 -0.76
C ASP A 73 6.08 -3.92 -0.15
N GLU A 74 6.27 -5.02 0.59
CA GLU A 74 5.18 -5.70 1.31
C GLU A 74 4.60 -4.83 2.43
N ARG A 75 5.45 -4.12 3.18
CA ARG A 75 4.99 -3.19 4.22
C ARG A 75 4.16 -2.06 3.62
N GLN A 76 4.55 -1.55 2.45
CA GLN A 76 3.78 -0.53 1.72
C GLN A 76 2.45 -1.07 1.17
N ARG A 77 2.37 -2.35 0.78
CA ARG A 77 1.08 -2.99 0.41
C ARG A 77 0.13 -3.15 1.60
N ARG A 78 0.66 -3.42 2.80
CA ARG A 78 -0.14 -3.57 4.03
C ARG A 78 -0.60 -2.23 4.60
N VAL A 79 0.14 -1.15 4.33
CA VAL A 79 -0.33 0.22 4.60
C VAL A 79 -1.30 0.59 3.48
N GLY A 80 -2.56 0.17 3.64
CA GLY A 80 -3.64 0.54 2.72
C GLY A 80 -3.79 2.06 2.61
N PRO A 81 -4.43 2.58 1.56
CA PRO A 81 -4.60 4.01 1.34
C PRO A 81 -5.36 4.63 2.51
N HIS A 82 -4.62 5.17 3.47
CA HIS A 82 -5.19 6.01 4.50
C HIS A 82 -5.67 7.30 3.81
N SER A 83 -6.97 7.54 3.99
CA SER A 83 -7.82 8.54 3.36
C SER A 83 -7.11 9.84 2.94
N GLY A 84 -6.91 10.01 1.63
CA GLY A 84 -6.47 11.27 1.01
C GLY A 84 -6.29 11.13 -0.50
N PRO A 85 -6.56 12.16 -1.32
CA PRO A 85 -6.27 12.14 -2.75
C PRO A 85 -4.74 12.18 -2.96
N GLN A 86 -4.13 11.06 -3.33
CA GLN A 86 -2.70 11.02 -3.65
C GLN A 86 -2.47 11.32 -5.13
N VAL A 87 -2.44 12.61 -5.46
CA VAL A 87 -1.73 13.09 -6.65
C VAL A 87 -0.25 13.20 -6.26
N GLY A 88 0.53 12.13 -6.39
CA GLY A 88 1.98 12.22 -6.14
C GLY A 88 2.67 10.99 -5.60
N GLY A 89 2.38 9.80 -6.13
CA GLY A 89 3.28 8.66 -5.97
C GLY A 89 4.50 8.84 -6.88
N ARG A 90 5.59 9.41 -6.34
CA ARG A 90 6.86 9.65 -7.01
C ARG A 90 7.26 8.45 -7.87
N VAL A 91 7.25 8.66 -9.19
CA VAL A 91 7.76 7.74 -10.21
C VAL A 91 9.22 7.41 -9.88
N LEU A 92 9.46 6.26 -9.25
CA LEU A 92 10.80 5.69 -9.15
C LEU A 92 11.07 4.94 -10.46
N ILE A 93 11.81 5.63 -11.33
CA ILE A 93 12.50 5.11 -12.51
C ILE A 93 13.19 3.79 -12.10
N GLY A 94 12.72 2.63 -12.61
CA GLY A 94 13.48 1.38 -12.51
C GLY A 94 12.73 0.06 -12.41
N SER A 95 11.42 0.03 -12.14
CA SER A 95 10.64 -1.21 -12.29
C SER A 95 9.97 -1.25 -13.66
N PRO A 96 9.90 -2.40 -14.35
CA PRO A 96 9.05 -2.52 -15.51
C PRO A 96 7.61 -2.41 -15.01
N VAL A 97 7.07 -1.19 -15.05
CA VAL A 97 5.65 -0.97 -14.85
C VAL A 97 4.98 -1.72 -15.98
N ASN A 98 4.19 -2.74 -15.65
CA ASN A 98 3.41 -3.45 -16.67
C ASN A 98 2.52 -2.41 -17.33
N GLN A 99 2.77 -2.11 -18.60
CA GLN A 99 1.98 -1.16 -19.40
C GLN A 99 0.48 -1.51 -19.34
N ARG A 100 0.17 -2.81 -19.21
CA ARG A 100 -1.17 -3.34 -18.96
C ARG A 100 -1.83 -2.75 -17.71
N ASP A 101 -1.11 -2.64 -16.60
CA ASP A 101 -1.66 -2.11 -15.34
C ASP A 101 -1.99 -0.61 -15.46
N ILE A 102 -1.21 0.14 -16.26
CA ILE A 102 -1.49 1.56 -16.56
C ILE A 102 -2.76 1.69 -17.40
N ASP A 103 -2.86 0.88 -18.46
CA ASP A 103 -3.98 0.93 -19.39
C ASP A 103 -5.30 0.47 -18.72
N GLU A 104 -5.23 -0.56 -17.87
CA GLU A 104 -6.35 -1.01 -17.03
C GLU A 104 -6.79 0.07 -16.05
N GLY A 105 -5.85 0.74 -15.37
CA GLY A 105 -6.14 1.87 -14.50
C GLY A 105 -6.83 3.02 -15.22
N LYS A 106 -6.38 3.36 -16.44
CA LYS A 106 -6.98 4.40 -17.28
C LYS A 106 -8.41 4.03 -17.71
N MET A 107 -8.66 2.78 -18.06
CA MET A 107 -9.99 2.29 -18.44
C MET A 107 -10.95 2.28 -17.25
N MET A 108 -10.47 1.84 -16.08
CA MET A 108 -11.25 1.86 -14.84
C MET A 108 -11.62 3.29 -14.44
N MET A 109 -10.67 4.23 -14.51
CA MET A 109 -10.92 5.64 -14.20
C MET A 109 -11.97 6.24 -15.13
N LYS A 110 -11.88 5.99 -16.44
CA LYS A 110 -12.90 6.43 -17.40
C LYS A 110 -14.30 5.89 -17.06
N LYS A 111 -14.39 4.61 -16.66
CA LYS A 111 -15.66 3.99 -16.27
C LYS A 111 -16.27 4.65 -15.03
N ILE A 112 -15.45 4.91 -14.01
CA ILE A 112 -15.88 5.57 -12.77
C ILE A 112 -16.39 6.99 -13.05
N VAL A 113 -15.61 7.78 -13.79
CA VAL A 113 -16.00 9.16 -14.17
C VAL A 113 -17.32 9.15 -14.92
N LYS A 114 -17.46 8.28 -15.92
CA LYS A 114 -18.70 8.14 -16.70
C LYS A 114 -19.89 7.81 -15.80
N GLN A 115 -19.77 6.82 -14.91
CA GLN A 115 -20.84 6.46 -13.97
C GLN A 115 -21.20 7.61 -13.01
N SER A 116 -20.21 8.34 -12.50
CA SER A 116 -20.43 9.48 -11.62
C SER A 116 -21.20 10.61 -12.33
N LEU A 117 -20.86 10.89 -13.59
CA LEU A 117 -21.56 11.89 -14.40
C LEU A 117 -23.02 11.49 -14.66
N TYR A 118 -23.29 10.23 -15.03
CA TYR A 118 -24.67 9.75 -15.19
C TYR A 118 -25.48 9.88 -13.91
N LYS A 119 -24.90 9.47 -12.77
CA LYS A 119 -25.58 9.55 -11.47
C LYS A 119 -25.83 11.00 -11.03
N ASN A 120 -24.90 11.91 -11.33
CA ASN A 120 -25.10 13.34 -11.11
C ASN A 120 -26.24 13.89 -11.98
N MET A 121 -26.24 13.58 -13.28
CA MET A 121 -27.31 14.00 -14.19
C MET A 121 -28.67 13.48 -13.72
N GLU A 122 -28.77 12.20 -13.36
CA GLU A 122 -30.00 11.60 -12.83
C GLU A 122 -30.47 12.33 -11.56
N THR A 123 -29.55 12.64 -10.65
CA THR A 123 -29.87 13.36 -9.40
C THR A 123 -30.33 14.79 -9.68
N ILE A 124 -29.69 15.49 -10.61
CA ILE A 124 -30.06 16.86 -11.02
C ILE A 124 -31.44 16.83 -11.68
N THR A 125 -31.68 15.92 -12.63
CA THR A 125 -32.98 15.77 -13.30
C THR A 125 -34.08 15.41 -12.32
N ARG A 126 -33.83 14.53 -11.34
CA ARG A 126 -34.82 14.20 -10.29
C ARG A 126 -35.15 15.40 -9.41
N ARG A 127 -34.16 16.23 -9.07
CA ARG A 127 -34.36 17.48 -8.30
C ARG A 127 -35.11 18.52 -9.12
N ALA A 128 -34.78 18.65 -10.41
CA ALA A 128 -35.44 19.59 -11.32
C ALA A 128 -36.89 19.17 -11.63
N ASN A 129 -37.15 17.87 -11.73
CA ASN A 129 -38.48 17.29 -11.94
C ASN A 129 -39.19 17.01 -10.61
N GLY A 130 -38.70 17.58 -9.50
CA GLY A 130 -39.24 17.46 -8.14
C GLY A 130 -40.56 18.20 -7.96
N ASP A 131 -41.60 17.56 -8.49
CA ASP A 131 -43.00 17.46 -8.09
C ASP A 131 -43.38 18.14 -6.74
N GLY A 132 -44.08 19.27 -6.84
CA GLY A 132 -45.52 19.29 -6.54
C GLY A 132 -46.05 19.16 -5.12
N ASP A 133 -45.29 18.79 -4.09
CA ASP A 133 -45.84 18.57 -2.74
C ASP A 133 -45.56 19.71 -1.74
N SER A 134 -46.13 20.88 -2.06
CA SER A 134 -46.21 22.08 -1.20
C SER A 134 -46.99 21.85 0.13
N SER A 135 -47.58 20.67 0.33
CA SER A 135 -48.48 20.37 1.45
C SER A 135 -47.79 20.02 2.76
N LYS A 136 -46.49 19.71 2.79
CA LYS A 136 -45.78 19.27 4.01
C LYS A 136 -44.98 20.36 4.74
N LEU A 137 -44.87 21.56 4.18
CA LEU A 137 -44.09 22.67 4.77
C LEU A 137 -44.91 23.61 5.68
N LYS A 138 -46.16 23.29 6.02
CA LYS A 138 -46.97 24.12 6.94
C LYS A 138 -46.84 23.73 8.43
N ALA A 139 -46.15 22.63 8.76
CA ALA A 139 -46.08 22.14 10.14
C ALA A 139 -44.92 22.72 10.98
N LEU A 140 -43.92 23.39 10.38
CA LEU A 140 -42.71 23.82 11.11
C LEU A 140 -42.68 25.30 11.53
N VAL A 141 -43.74 26.08 11.23
CA VAL A 141 -43.77 27.54 11.48
C VAL A 141 -44.50 27.91 12.78
N ILE A 142 -45.01 26.95 13.54
CA ILE A 142 -45.75 27.23 14.77
C ILE A 142 -45.03 26.54 15.94
N SER A 143 -44.34 27.33 16.77
CA SER A 143 -43.70 27.05 18.08
C SER A 143 -42.19 27.35 18.03
N SER A 144 -41.57 28.24 18.84
CA SER A 144 -41.97 28.86 20.10
C SER A 144 -41.12 30.12 20.38
N SER A 145 -41.83 31.22 20.66
CA SER A 145 -41.66 32.19 21.77
C SER A 145 -40.27 32.65 22.23
N SER A 146 -40.07 33.97 22.12
CA SER A 146 -39.10 34.82 22.81
C SER A 146 -39.14 34.67 24.34
N LYS A 147 -37.97 34.48 24.98
CA LYS A 147 -37.74 34.93 26.37
C LYS A 147 -36.31 35.43 26.57
N SER A 148 -36.24 36.60 27.18
CA SER A 148 -35.07 37.35 27.62
C SER A 148 -34.20 36.61 28.63
N LEU A 149 -32.89 36.85 28.59
CA LEU A 149 -31.94 36.48 29.64
C LEU A 149 -31.97 37.53 30.77
N PRO A 150 -32.03 37.15 32.06
CA PRO A 150 -31.64 38.03 33.15
C PRO A 150 -30.12 37.95 33.38
N TYR A 151 -29.61 39.03 33.97
CA TYR A 151 -28.21 39.44 34.21
C TYR A 151 -27.20 38.35 34.59
#